data_AF-A0A3D0D8Z1-F1
#
_entry.id   AF-A0A3D0D8Z1-F1
#
_cell.length_a   1.000
_cell.length_b   1.000
_cell.length_c   1.000
_cell.angle_alpha   90.00
_cell.angle_beta   90.00
_cell.angle_gamma   90.00
#
_symmetry.space_group_name_H-M   'P 1'
#
loop_
_entity.id
_entity.type
_entity.pdbx_description
1 polymer ?
#
loop_
_entity_poly.entity_id
_entity_poly.type
_entity_poly.pdbx_seq_one_letter_code
_entity_poly.pdbx_strand_id
1 'polypeptide(L)'
;MRRFIFSTLVLGLLAFTALLAVGPVAAQGNVTGVVTANALNVRAGPGVSNAPVGLLHQGDSVTILEQQNGWYHVRFAGGEGWVSGAYVQRGGQTAPAVRSVAGLGPDRLVFQQASGGPIYTVNLDGSNLRQVGAGIDPSWSPYGRQITYVSWNEPRGVYVMNADGSNKHRIFDSPEPRAPRWSPDGTAIVFSRRLEAVGDHEACVTVGVPGVFTRKICFDAPPDEIDFLGLVTLADGSFRDLPTWPHAKTPVWRPDNDHIIYADEKGLHQTDRAGTLGFDPHLPEINAVTLDTSDTDPDLSPDGRYLVTTYHQHDHWEIHRVDLQTGERRRLTQSGLLERPANNVSPTWSPNGKQILFVSDRDGAWGFYLMNADGSNQHPVLQNVTARVPLRYDFAAEQVVDWTR
;
A
#
# COMPACT_ATOMS: atom_id res chain seq x y z
N MET A 1 8.59 -13.22 86.35
CA MET A 1 8.17 -12.33 87.45
C MET A 1 7.06 -11.42 86.94
N ARG A 2 5.94 -11.35 87.71
CA ARG A 2 4.90 -10.29 87.85
C ARG A 2 4.45 -9.52 86.57
N ARG A 3 3.24 -9.72 86.04
CA ARG A 3 1.87 -9.31 86.48
C ARG A 3 1.49 -7.85 86.15
N PHE A 4 0.21 -7.70 85.78
CA PHE A 4 -0.67 -6.51 85.71
C PHE A 4 -0.72 -5.76 84.36
N ILE A 5 -1.84 -5.21 83.86
CA ILE A 5 -3.31 -5.47 83.82
C ILE A 5 -3.90 -4.20 83.19
N PHE A 6 -4.73 -4.38 82.15
CA PHE A 6 -5.93 -3.64 81.74
C PHE A 6 -6.00 -2.11 81.51
N SER A 7 -6.71 -1.84 80.40
CA SER A 7 -7.84 -0.89 80.23
C SER A 7 -7.55 0.58 79.93
N THR A 8 -7.74 0.97 78.66
CA THR A 8 -8.94 1.60 78.06
C THR A 8 -8.96 3.11 78.21
N LEU A 9 -8.86 3.82 77.08
CA LEU A 9 -9.69 5.01 76.91
C LEU A 9 -10.17 5.11 75.46
N VAL A 10 -11.50 5.20 75.37
CA VAL A 10 -12.34 5.37 74.20
C VAL A 10 -12.35 6.84 73.81
N LEU A 11 -12.03 7.16 72.55
CA LEU A 11 -12.45 8.36 71.83
C LEU A 11 -12.75 7.86 70.41
N GLY A 12 -13.92 8.00 69.80
CA GLY A 12 -14.93 9.05 69.88
C GLY A 12 -15.42 9.19 68.44
N LEU A 13 -16.35 8.31 68.05
CA LEU A 13 -16.86 8.16 66.69
C LEU A 13 -17.78 9.35 66.35
N LEU A 14 -17.28 10.34 65.60
CA LEU A 14 -18.13 11.34 64.97
C LEU A 14 -18.72 10.74 63.69
N ALA A 15 -19.96 10.25 63.80
CA ALA A 15 -20.78 9.82 62.68
C ALA A 15 -21.20 11.04 61.85
N PHE A 16 -20.51 11.27 60.75
CA PHE A 16 -21.00 12.13 59.67
C PHE A 16 -21.92 11.26 58.79
N THR A 17 -23.21 11.19 59.14
CA THR A 17 -24.23 10.58 58.28
C THR A 17 -24.52 11.51 57.11
N ALA A 18 -23.64 11.48 56.10
CA ALA A 18 -23.99 11.93 54.76
C ALA A 18 -24.94 10.88 54.18
N LEU A 19 -26.24 11.21 54.14
CA LEU A 19 -27.23 10.47 53.38
C LEU A 19 -26.94 10.71 51.89
N LEU A 20 -25.95 9.98 51.35
CA LEU A 20 -25.79 9.86 49.91
C LEU A 20 -26.96 9.01 49.44
N ALA A 21 -27.93 9.67 48.83
CA ALA A 21 -28.90 9.01 47.97
C ALA A 21 -28.11 8.18 46.97
N VAL A 22 -28.08 6.86 47.17
CA VAL A 22 -27.69 5.92 46.13
C VAL A 22 -28.83 5.99 45.12
N GLY A 23 -28.74 6.98 44.22
CA GLY A 23 -29.42 6.88 42.94
C GLY A 23 -29.01 5.55 42.31
N PRO A 24 -29.85 4.95 41.45
CA PRO A 24 -29.52 3.67 40.83
C PRO A 24 -28.09 3.77 40.30
N VAL A 25 -27.20 2.92 40.83
CA VAL A 25 -25.90 2.70 40.20
C VAL A 25 -26.27 2.26 38.81
N ALA A 26 -26.10 3.16 37.85
CA ALA A 26 -26.19 2.80 36.45
C ALA A 26 -25.25 1.62 36.31
N ALA A 27 -25.79 0.44 35.98
CA ALA A 27 -24.97 -0.69 35.64
C ALA A 27 -23.94 -0.16 34.65
N GLN A 28 -22.65 -0.16 35.03
CA GLN A 28 -21.59 0.14 34.08
C GLN A 28 -21.84 -0.85 32.95
N GLY A 29 -22.30 -0.33 31.81
CA GLY A 29 -22.59 -1.17 30.67
C GLY A 29 -21.34 -1.99 30.42
N ASN A 30 -21.45 -3.32 30.53
CA ASN A 30 -20.32 -4.20 30.31
C ASN A 30 -19.73 -3.81 28.96
N VAL A 31 -18.51 -3.26 28.96
CA VAL A 31 -17.85 -2.86 27.72
C VAL A 31 -17.44 -4.15 27.04
N THR A 32 -18.27 -4.61 26.12
CA THR A 32 -17.97 -5.79 25.33
C THR A 32 -17.00 -5.40 24.21
N GLY A 33 -16.16 -6.34 23.83
CA GLY A 33 -15.26 -6.21 22.69
C GLY A 33 -15.33 -7.45 21.83
N VAL A 34 -14.99 -7.30 20.55
CA VAL A 34 -14.89 -8.40 19.59
C VAL A 34 -13.43 -8.52 19.16
N VAL A 35 -12.91 -9.75 19.20
CA VAL A 35 -11.54 -10.04 18.77
C VAL A 35 -11.42 -9.88 17.25
N THR A 36 -10.46 -9.09 16.78
CA THR A 36 -10.25 -8.81 15.34
C THR A 36 -9.13 -9.65 14.71
N ALA A 37 -8.27 -10.27 15.51
CA ALA A 37 -7.17 -11.11 15.04
C ALA A 37 -7.57 -12.58 14.83
N ASN A 38 -6.99 -13.26 13.83
CA ASN A 38 -7.25 -14.67 13.53
C ASN A 38 -6.99 -15.62 14.72
N ALA A 39 -5.96 -15.32 15.50
CA ALA A 39 -5.60 -16.02 16.72
C ALA A 39 -4.97 -15.03 17.71
N LEU A 40 -5.61 -14.84 18.85
CA LEU A 40 -5.20 -13.90 19.89
C LEU A 40 -4.94 -14.66 21.19
N ASN A 41 -3.68 -14.70 21.59
CA ASN A 41 -3.30 -15.32 22.87
C ASN A 41 -3.87 -14.52 24.04
N VAL A 42 -4.64 -15.19 24.89
CA VAL A 42 -5.00 -14.70 26.21
C VAL A 42 -3.87 -15.06 27.17
N ARG A 43 -3.37 -14.09 27.93
CA ARG A 43 -2.17 -14.24 28.77
C ARG A 43 -2.50 -14.02 30.25
N ALA A 44 -1.66 -14.57 31.12
CA ALA A 44 -1.81 -14.41 32.57
C ALA A 44 -1.63 -12.96 33.06
N GLY A 45 -0.98 -12.10 32.27
CA GLY A 45 -0.71 -10.70 32.60
C GLY A 45 -0.56 -9.81 31.36
N PRO A 46 -0.59 -8.47 31.53
CA PRO A 46 -0.49 -7.52 30.42
C PRO A 46 0.93 -7.47 29.88
N GLY A 47 1.18 -8.18 28.78
CA GLY A 47 2.48 -8.20 28.10
C GLY A 47 2.77 -9.52 27.37
N VAL A 48 3.54 -9.45 26.29
CA VAL A 48 3.89 -10.62 25.46
C VAL A 48 4.79 -11.64 26.15
N SER A 49 5.46 -11.25 27.24
CA SER A 49 6.32 -12.12 28.06
C SER A 49 5.54 -13.00 29.05
N ASN A 50 4.27 -12.71 29.30
CA ASN A 50 3.42 -13.50 30.21
C ASN A 50 2.93 -14.79 29.53
N ALA A 51 2.83 -15.87 30.29
CA ALA A 51 2.41 -17.18 29.77
C ALA A 51 0.99 -17.13 29.15
N PRO A 52 0.76 -17.80 28.00
CA PRO A 52 -0.56 -17.94 27.43
C PRO A 52 -1.42 -18.88 28.29
N VAL A 53 -2.63 -18.43 28.62
CA VAL A 53 -3.63 -19.15 29.43
C VAL A 53 -4.88 -19.50 28.62
N GLY A 54 -4.98 -18.99 27.39
CA GLY A 54 -6.07 -19.28 26.48
C GLY A 54 -5.80 -18.74 25.07
N LEU A 55 -6.70 -19.08 24.16
CA LEU A 55 -6.65 -18.62 22.78
C LEU A 55 -8.05 -18.18 22.37
N LEU A 56 -8.13 -16.97 21.81
CA LEU A 56 -9.33 -16.43 21.19
C LEU A 56 -9.14 -16.33 19.70
N HIS A 57 -10.22 -16.49 18.95
CA HIS A 57 -10.23 -16.38 17.50
C HIS A 57 -11.04 -15.16 17.08
N GLN A 58 -10.88 -14.79 15.81
CA GLN A 58 -11.59 -13.67 15.23
C GLN A 58 -13.10 -13.83 15.41
N GLY A 59 -13.77 -12.77 15.87
CA GLY A 59 -15.20 -12.77 16.15
C GLY A 59 -15.58 -13.20 17.57
N ASP A 60 -14.64 -13.76 18.35
CA ASP A 60 -14.91 -14.10 19.74
C ASP A 60 -15.27 -12.84 20.53
N SER A 61 -16.37 -12.94 21.27
CA SER A 61 -16.85 -11.87 22.13
C SER A 61 -16.20 -11.97 23.49
N VAL A 62 -15.71 -10.83 23.98
CA VAL A 62 -15.11 -10.70 25.30
C VAL A 62 -15.76 -9.56 26.07
N THR A 63 -15.81 -9.69 27.39
CA THR A 63 -16.17 -8.56 28.26
C THR A 63 -14.88 -7.92 28.77
N ILE A 64 -14.67 -6.63 28.50
CA ILE A 64 -13.50 -5.89 28.97
C ILE A 64 -13.78 -5.45 30.40
N LEU A 65 -12.97 -5.96 31.32
CA LEU A 65 -13.04 -5.67 32.75
C LEU A 65 -12.15 -4.49 33.13
N GLU A 66 -10.97 -4.40 32.51
CA GLU A 66 -9.97 -3.36 32.81
C GLU A 66 -9.06 -3.10 31.58
N GLN A 67 -8.41 -1.94 31.52
CA GLN A 67 -7.37 -1.61 30.55
C GLN A 67 -6.12 -1.10 31.26
N GLN A 68 -4.95 -1.62 30.87
CA GLN A 68 -3.66 -1.18 31.36
C GLN A 68 -2.63 -1.18 30.23
N ASN A 69 -1.98 -0.04 29.95
CA ASN A 69 -0.86 0.09 29.00
C ASN A 69 -1.09 -0.57 27.62
N GLY A 70 -2.27 -0.40 27.04
CA GLY A 70 -2.62 -0.97 25.73
C GLY A 70 -3.10 -2.43 25.76
N TRP A 71 -3.20 -3.05 26.93
CA TRP A 71 -3.77 -4.38 27.14
C TRP A 71 -5.14 -4.30 27.81
N TYR A 72 -6.02 -5.23 27.48
CA TYR A 72 -7.34 -5.39 28.09
C TYR A 72 -7.36 -6.65 28.95
N HIS A 73 -7.82 -6.51 30.20
CA HIS A 73 -8.23 -7.65 31.01
C HIS A 73 -9.63 -8.03 30.59
N VAL A 74 -9.81 -9.27 30.15
CA VAL A 74 -11.03 -9.72 29.49
C VAL A 74 -11.57 -11.00 30.11
N ARG A 75 -12.90 -11.09 30.17
CA ARG A 75 -13.64 -12.33 30.46
C ARG A 75 -14.17 -12.91 29.15
N PHE A 76 -13.94 -14.20 28.93
CA PHE A 76 -14.34 -14.96 27.76
C PHE A 76 -14.84 -16.37 28.15
N ALA A 77 -15.34 -17.15 27.19
CA ALA A 77 -15.92 -18.47 27.48
C ALA A 77 -14.95 -19.45 28.18
N GLY A 78 -13.64 -19.28 27.97
CA GLY A 78 -12.58 -20.09 28.57
C GLY A 78 -11.98 -19.53 29.86
N GLY A 79 -12.51 -18.45 30.43
CA GLY A 79 -12.05 -17.87 31.70
C GLY A 79 -11.75 -16.37 31.63
N GLU A 80 -10.75 -15.91 32.38
CA GLU A 80 -10.28 -14.53 32.39
C GLU A 80 -8.78 -14.46 32.06
N GLY A 81 -8.35 -13.36 31.47
CA GLY A 81 -6.94 -13.07 31.21
C GLY A 81 -6.73 -11.81 30.39
N TRP A 82 -5.49 -11.58 29.95
CA TRP A 82 -5.07 -10.34 29.31
C TRP A 82 -4.83 -10.53 27.81
N VAL A 83 -5.34 -9.60 27.01
CA VAL A 83 -5.17 -9.56 25.55
C VAL A 83 -4.72 -8.18 25.10
N SER A 84 -4.02 -8.10 23.97
CA SER A 84 -3.63 -6.80 23.41
C SER A 84 -4.87 -6.05 22.91
N GLY A 85 -5.05 -4.82 23.36
CA GLY A 85 -6.20 -3.98 23.01
C GLY A 85 -6.21 -3.56 21.54
N ALA A 86 -5.07 -3.65 20.84
CA ALA A 86 -4.99 -3.43 19.39
C ALA A 86 -5.84 -4.43 18.58
N TYR A 87 -6.17 -5.59 19.16
CA TYR A 87 -6.91 -6.66 18.51
C TYR A 87 -8.31 -6.89 19.10
N VAL A 88 -8.83 -5.94 19.88
CA VAL A 88 -10.17 -6.02 20.47
C VAL A 88 -10.93 -4.74 20.18
N GLN A 89 -11.93 -4.83 19.31
CA GLN A 89 -12.78 -3.71 18.96
C GLN A 89 -13.87 -3.52 20.02
N ARG A 90 -13.91 -2.36 20.68
CA ARG A 90 -14.91 -2.06 21.73
C ARG A 90 -16.29 -1.75 21.16
N GLY A 91 -17.33 -2.29 21.79
CA GLY A 91 -18.71 -1.87 21.57
C GLY A 91 -18.94 -0.47 22.13
N GLY A 92 -19.29 0.49 21.27
CA GLY A 92 -19.68 1.86 21.68
C GLY A 92 -18.92 3.00 21.01
N GLN A 93 -17.87 2.74 20.23
CA GLN A 93 -17.26 3.75 19.34
C GLN A 93 -17.64 3.46 17.89
N THR A 94 -18.60 4.23 17.37
CA THR A 94 -18.90 4.28 15.94
C THR A 94 -17.78 5.00 15.20
N ALA A 95 -16.86 4.21 14.65
CA ALA A 95 -16.07 4.50 13.46
C ALA A 95 -16.54 3.50 12.35
N PRO A 96 -16.42 3.85 11.06
CA PRO A 96 -17.25 3.28 10.00
C PRO A 96 -17.05 1.77 9.83
N ALA A 97 -18.16 1.10 9.50
CA ALA A 97 -18.30 -0.35 9.38
C ALA A 97 -17.12 -1.04 8.67
N VAL A 98 -16.32 -1.79 9.42
CA VAL A 98 -15.64 -2.98 8.89
C VAL A 98 -16.70 -4.05 8.80
N ARG A 99 -17.29 -4.18 7.61
CA ARG A 99 -18.18 -5.28 7.28
C ARG A 99 -17.41 -6.59 7.39
N SER A 100 -18.03 -7.56 8.05
CA SER A 100 -17.75 -8.98 7.94
C SER A 100 -17.43 -9.39 6.50
N VAL A 101 -16.30 -10.07 6.28
CA VAL A 101 -16.11 -10.83 5.03
C VAL A 101 -16.69 -12.22 5.25
N ALA A 102 -18.02 -12.29 5.26
CA ALA A 102 -18.72 -13.49 4.83
C ALA A 102 -18.68 -13.48 3.30
N GLY A 103 -17.85 -14.36 2.71
CA GLY A 103 -17.67 -14.52 1.27
C GLY A 103 -16.77 -13.44 0.65
N LEU A 104 -15.47 -13.71 0.56
CA LEU A 104 -14.59 -12.96 -0.35
C LEU A 104 -15.23 -13.02 -1.73
N GLY A 105 -15.49 -11.86 -2.35
CA GLY A 105 -16.03 -11.76 -3.70
C GLY A 105 -15.14 -12.49 -4.72
N PRO A 106 -15.60 -12.58 -5.99
CA PRO A 106 -14.75 -13.13 -7.04
C PRO A 106 -13.46 -12.30 -7.16
N ASP A 107 -12.39 -12.93 -7.66
CA ASP A 107 -11.18 -12.21 -8.04
C ASP A 107 -11.54 -11.15 -9.10
N ARG A 108 -11.16 -9.89 -8.83
CA ARG A 108 -11.51 -8.73 -9.64
C ARG A 108 -10.26 -8.00 -10.10
N LEU A 109 -10.28 -7.56 -11.35
CA LEU A 109 -9.25 -6.73 -11.94
C LEU A 109 -9.81 -5.34 -12.19
N VAL A 110 -8.94 -4.34 -12.08
CA VAL A 110 -9.14 -3.01 -12.68
C VAL A 110 -8.04 -2.83 -13.71
N PHE A 111 -8.37 -2.32 -14.89
CA PHE A 111 -7.38 -2.08 -15.92
C PHE A 111 -7.72 -0.86 -16.77
N GLN A 112 -6.70 -0.21 -17.30
CA GLN A 112 -6.85 0.81 -18.35
C GLN A 112 -6.73 0.17 -19.73
N GLN A 113 -7.51 0.66 -20.69
CA GLN A 113 -7.44 0.17 -22.07
C GLN A 113 -6.23 0.73 -22.83
N ALA A 114 -5.90 2.00 -22.60
CA ALA A 114 -4.83 2.75 -23.24
C ALA A 114 -4.44 3.94 -22.34
N SER A 115 -3.31 4.58 -22.57
CA SER A 115 -2.91 5.77 -21.82
C SER A 115 -3.98 6.88 -21.96
N GLY A 116 -4.48 7.38 -20.83
CA GLY A 116 -5.59 8.34 -20.72
C GLY A 116 -6.97 7.81 -21.14
N GLY A 117 -7.06 6.53 -21.50
CA GLY A 117 -8.23 5.89 -22.05
C GLY A 117 -9.23 5.40 -21.01
N PRO A 118 -10.27 4.66 -21.44
CA PRO A 118 -11.25 4.06 -20.54
C PRO A 118 -10.61 3.11 -19.50
N ILE A 119 -11.11 3.19 -18.26
CA ILE A 119 -10.79 2.27 -17.16
C ILE A 119 -11.97 1.31 -16.97
N TYR A 120 -11.66 0.02 -16.89
CA TYR A 120 -12.63 -1.06 -16.73
C TYR A 120 -12.39 -1.85 -15.45
N THR A 121 -13.46 -2.43 -14.93
CA THR A 121 -13.40 -3.53 -13.96
C THR A 121 -13.94 -4.80 -14.59
N VAL A 122 -13.40 -5.94 -14.19
CA VAL A 122 -13.83 -7.26 -14.67
C VAL A 122 -13.50 -8.34 -13.65
N ASN A 123 -14.28 -9.42 -13.60
CA ASN A 123 -13.90 -10.61 -12.85
C ASN A 123 -12.82 -11.40 -13.61
N LEU A 124 -11.99 -12.16 -12.91
CA LEU A 124 -10.93 -12.96 -13.54
C LEU A 124 -11.46 -14.04 -14.51
N ASP A 125 -12.72 -14.45 -14.37
CA ASP A 125 -13.42 -15.35 -15.32
C ASP A 125 -13.96 -14.62 -16.58
N GLY A 126 -13.76 -13.31 -16.68
CA GLY A 126 -14.21 -12.46 -17.78
C GLY A 126 -15.67 -12.00 -17.68
N SER A 127 -16.36 -12.35 -16.60
CA SER A 127 -17.71 -11.83 -16.30
C SER A 127 -17.66 -10.42 -15.72
N ASN A 128 -18.81 -9.73 -15.69
CA ASN A 128 -18.96 -8.39 -15.11
C ASN A 128 -18.01 -7.31 -15.65
N LEU A 129 -17.60 -7.43 -16.92
CA LEU A 129 -16.85 -6.38 -17.60
C LEU A 129 -17.66 -5.07 -17.64
N ARG A 130 -17.11 -4.01 -17.05
CA ARG A 130 -17.76 -2.71 -16.98
C ARG A 130 -16.74 -1.58 -17.10
N GLN A 131 -17.04 -0.58 -17.93
CA GLN A 131 -16.31 0.68 -17.89
C GLN A 131 -16.72 1.47 -16.64
N VAL A 132 -15.75 1.87 -15.84
CA VAL A 132 -15.96 2.61 -14.58
C VAL A 132 -15.44 4.03 -14.64
N GLY A 133 -14.49 4.34 -15.52
CA GLY A 133 -13.89 5.66 -15.63
C GLY A 133 -13.04 5.83 -16.90
N ALA A 134 -12.17 6.83 -16.87
CA ALA A 134 -11.10 7.02 -17.85
C ALA A 134 -9.92 7.74 -17.16
N GLY A 135 -8.70 7.40 -17.56
CA GLY A 135 -7.47 7.86 -16.91
C GLY A 135 -6.34 6.86 -17.07
N ILE A 136 -5.33 6.97 -16.21
CA ILE A 136 -4.17 6.09 -16.17
C ILE A 136 -3.90 5.54 -14.77
N ASP A 137 -3.09 4.50 -14.72
CA ASP A 137 -2.54 3.84 -13.54
C ASP A 137 -3.59 3.49 -12.48
N PRO A 138 -4.68 2.76 -12.83
CA PRO A 138 -5.70 2.41 -11.85
C PRO A 138 -5.16 1.41 -10.81
N SER A 139 -5.44 1.67 -9.53
CA SER A 139 -5.13 0.76 -8.42
C SER A 139 -6.31 0.58 -7.48
N TRP A 140 -6.52 -0.65 -7.01
CA TRP A 140 -7.53 -0.99 -6.03
C TRP A 140 -7.14 -0.53 -4.62
N SER A 141 -8.13 -0.03 -3.88
CA SER A 141 -8.04 0.03 -2.42
C SER A 141 -7.88 -1.39 -1.84
N PRO A 142 -7.29 -1.58 -0.65
CA PRO A 142 -6.99 -2.89 -0.06
C PRO A 142 -8.19 -3.86 0.03
N TYR A 143 -9.40 -3.32 0.14
CA TYR A 143 -10.65 -4.10 0.24
C TYR A 143 -11.49 -4.08 -1.05
N GLY A 144 -10.93 -3.61 -2.16
CA GLY A 144 -11.59 -3.59 -3.48
C GLY A 144 -12.90 -2.78 -3.53
N ARG A 145 -13.05 -1.79 -2.64
CA ARG A 145 -14.24 -0.91 -2.57
C ARG A 145 -14.09 0.36 -3.39
N GLN A 146 -12.85 0.82 -3.55
CA GLN A 146 -12.50 2.03 -4.27
C GLN A 146 -11.33 1.77 -5.21
N ILE A 147 -11.19 2.65 -6.19
CA ILE A 147 -10.14 2.66 -7.19
C ILE A 147 -9.51 4.05 -7.14
N THR A 148 -8.19 4.12 -7.04
CA THR A 148 -7.45 5.35 -7.36
C THR A 148 -6.94 5.30 -8.78
N TYR A 149 -6.82 6.45 -9.43
CA TYR A 149 -6.33 6.60 -10.80
C TYR A 149 -5.87 8.05 -11.02
N VAL A 150 -5.19 8.30 -12.12
CA VAL A 150 -4.77 9.64 -12.54
C VAL A 150 -5.59 10.12 -13.73
N SER A 151 -5.85 11.43 -13.78
CA SER A 151 -6.31 12.13 -14.98
C SER A 151 -5.31 13.21 -15.37
N TRP A 152 -4.87 13.22 -16.63
CA TRP A 152 -4.19 14.37 -17.24
C TRP A 152 -5.13 15.25 -18.09
N ASN A 153 -6.41 14.91 -18.14
CA ASN A 153 -7.45 15.83 -18.63
C ASN A 153 -7.83 16.81 -17.53
N GLU A 154 -8.14 18.05 -17.89
CA GLU A 154 -8.54 19.07 -16.92
C GLU A 154 -9.90 18.72 -16.27
N PRO A 155 -10.01 18.78 -14.92
CA PRO A 155 -8.95 19.11 -13.96
C PRO A 155 -7.94 17.96 -13.79
N ARG A 156 -6.64 18.23 -13.97
CA ARG A 156 -5.60 17.20 -13.80
C ARG A 156 -5.44 16.80 -12.33
N GLY A 157 -4.94 15.59 -12.07
CA GLY A 157 -4.57 15.18 -10.71
C GLY A 157 -4.79 13.72 -10.39
N VAL A 158 -4.74 13.41 -9.09
CA VAL A 158 -5.01 12.08 -8.53
C VAL A 158 -6.47 12.03 -8.10
N TYR A 159 -7.15 10.95 -8.50
CA TYR A 159 -8.57 10.75 -8.29
C TYR A 159 -8.85 9.47 -7.52
N VAL A 160 -10.03 9.46 -6.88
CA VAL A 160 -10.63 8.26 -6.29
C VAL A 160 -12.05 8.12 -6.81
N MET A 161 -12.48 6.88 -7.03
CA MET A 161 -13.85 6.51 -7.32
C MET A 161 -14.23 5.21 -6.59
N ASN A 162 -15.53 4.97 -6.43
CA ASN A 162 -16.02 3.67 -5.98
C ASN A 162 -15.76 2.60 -7.06
N ALA A 163 -15.75 1.32 -6.66
CA ALA A 163 -15.54 0.17 -7.55
C ALA A 163 -16.53 0.10 -8.72
N ASP A 164 -17.71 0.73 -8.59
CA ASP A 164 -18.74 0.82 -9.62
C ASP A 164 -18.61 2.06 -10.51
N GLY A 165 -17.58 2.88 -10.31
CA GLY A 165 -17.34 4.14 -11.03
C GLY A 165 -18.13 5.34 -10.52
N SER A 166 -18.91 5.19 -9.45
CA SER A 166 -19.58 6.31 -8.78
C SER A 166 -18.63 7.08 -7.87
N ASN A 167 -19.07 8.24 -7.37
CA ASN A 167 -18.32 9.09 -6.44
C ASN A 167 -16.89 9.44 -6.91
N LYS A 168 -16.73 9.77 -8.20
CA LYS A 168 -15.47 10.26 -8.75
C LYS A 168 -15.17 11.64 -8.18
N HIS A 169 -14.01 11.80 -7.57
CA HIS A 169 -13.55 13.09 -7.07
C HIS A 169 -12.02 13.16 -7.07
N ARG A 170 -11.49 14.37 -7.28
CA ARG A 170 -10.07 14.66 -7.23
C ARG A 170 -9.64 14.75 -5.76
N ILE A 171 -8.60 14.02 -5.38
CA ILE A 171 -8.02 14.06 -4.03
C ILE A 171 -6.75 14.92 -3.96
N PHE A 172 -6.10 15.15 -5.10
CA PHE A 172 -4.90 15.98 -5.18
C PHE A 172 -4.76 16.61 -6.56
N ASP A 173 -4.35 17.88 -6.59
CA ASP A 173 -4.04 18.62 -7.81
C ASP A 173 -2.55 18.48 -8.14
N SER A 174 -2.25 18.01 -9.35
CA SER A 174 -0.88 17.83 -9.82
C SER A 174 -0.90 17.82 -11.35
N PRO A 175 0.07 18.46 -12.03
CA PRO A 175 0.09 18.56 -13.48
C PRO A 175 0.26 17.20 -14.17
N GLU A 176 1.18 16.37 -13.68
CA GLU A 176 1.49 15.06 -14.26
C GLU A 176 1.79 14.02 -13.17
N PRO A 177 0.82 13.69 -12.29
CA PRO A 177 1.02 12.60 -11.35
C PRO A 177 1.01 11.25 -12.10
N ARG A 178 1.59 10.22 -11.51
CA ARG A 178 1.58 8.84 -12.03
C ARG A 178 1.54 7.80 -10.92
N ALA A 179 1.14 6.59 -11.28
CA ALA A 179 1.22 5.38 -10.45
C ALA A 179 0.73 5.56 -9.00
N PRO A 180 -0.52 6.04 -8.78
CA PRO A 180 -1.07 6.15 -7.43
C PRO A 180 -1.33 4.76 -6.83
N ARG A 181 -0.86 4.53 -5.60
CA ARG A 181 -1.06 3.29 -4.83
C ARG A 181 -1.62 3.58 -3.45
N TRP A 182 -2.66 2.82 -3.09
CA TRP A 182 -3.21 2.82 -1.74
C TRP A 182 -2.22 2.22 -0.74
N SER A 183 -2.15 2.80 0.45
CA SER A 183 -1.53 2.16 1.60
C SER A 183 -2.30 0.88 1.98
N PRO A 184 -1.64 -0.15 2.53
CA PRO A 184 -2.29 -1.40 2.94
C PRO A 184 -3.45 -1.21 3.93
N ASP A 185 -3.39 -0.19 4.78
CA ASP A 185 -4.47 0.17 5.71
C ASP A 185 -5.61 1.00 5.08
N GLY A 186 -5.45 1.44 3.83
CA GLY A 186 -6.41 2.24 3.09
C GLY A 186 -6.52 3.70 3.53
N THR A 187 -5.56 4.22 4.29
CA THR A 187 -5.62 5.58 4.87
C THR A 187 -4.82 6.62 4.09
N ALA A 188 -3.97 6.21 3.17
CA ALA A 188 -3.13 7.10 2.37
C ALA A 188 -2.98 6.60 0.93
N ILE A 189 -2.59 7.52 0.05
CA ILE A 189 -2.22 7.23 -1.34
C ILE A 189 -0.85 7.85 -1.61
N VAL A 190 0.10 7.04 -2.06
CA VAL A 190 1.40 7.47 -2.59
C VAL A 190 1.31 7.54 -4.11
N PHE A 191 2.00 8.48 -4.73
CA PHE A 191 2.06 8.62 -6.18
C PHE A 191 3.34 9.34 -6.58
N SER A 192 3.77 9.16 -7.82
CA SER A 192 4.83 9.96 -8.41
C SER A 192 4.26 11.27 -8.91
N ARG A 193 5.01 12.36 -8.76
CA ARG A 193 4.63 13.66 -9.30
C ARG A 193 5.84 14.44 -9.75
N ARG A 194 5.62 15.27 -10.75
CA ARG A 194 6.59 16.26 -11.19
C ARG A 194 6.65 17.43 -10.21
N LEU A 195 7.86 17.80 -9.85
CA LEU A 195 8.19 19.09 -9.26
C LEU A 195 8.86 19.94 -10.33
N GLU A 196 8.30 21.12 -10.60
CA GLU A 196 9.03 22.15 -11.33
C GLU A 196 10.17 22.61 -10.42
N ALA A 197 11.43 22.44 -10.85
CA ALA A 197 12.54 23.03 -10.14
C ALA A 197 12.35 24.56 -10.09
N VAL A 198 12.41 25.15 -8.90
CA VAL A 198 12.37 26.60 -8.73
C VAL A 198 13.77 27.14 -9.00
N GLY A 199 14.00 27.68 -10.19
CA GLY A 199 15.22 28.40 -10.54
C GLY A 199 15.19 28.96 -11.96
N ASP A 200 15.69 30.17 -12.17
CA ASP A 200 16.03 30.65 -13.51
C ASP A 200 17.29 29.89 -13.95
N HIS A 201 17.14 28.87 -14.80
CA HIS A 201 18.27 28.08 -15.28
C HIS A 201 18.88 28.77 -16.51
N GLU A 202 19.81 29.71 -16.32
CA GLU A 202 20.64 30.18 -17.43
C GLU A 202 21.72 29.11 -17.72
N ALA A 203 21.54 28.34 -18.80
CA ALA A 203 22.53 27.37 -19.23
C ALA A 203 23.54 28.03 -20.17
N CYS A 204 24.84 27.83 -19.90
CA CYS A 204 25.89 28.47 -20.66
C CYS A 204 26.89 27.48 -21.26
N VAL A 205 27.14 27.59 -22.56
CA VAL A 205 28.17 26.85 -23.28
C VAL A 205 29.32 27.79 -23.66
N THR A 206 30.55 27.35 -23.42
CA THR A 206 31.74 28.07 -23.89
C THR A 206 32.15 27.52 -25.24
N VAL A 207 32.07 28.35 -26.28
CA VAL A 207 32.45 28.00 -27.65
C VAL A 207 33.78 28.68 -27.99
N GLY A 208 34.75 27.89 -28.39
CA GLY A 208 36.02 28.37 -28.93
C GLY A 208 37.19 27.44 -28.68
N VAL A 209 38.38 27.88 -29.10
CA VAL A 209 39.63 27.14 -28.95
C VAL A 209 40.43 27.75 -27.79
N PRO A 210 40.74 26.98 -26.73
CA PRO A 210 41.51 27.48 -25.59
C PRO A 210 42.83 28.14 -26.03
N GLY A 211 43.07 29.36 -25.57
CA GLY A 211 44.26 30.14 -25.94
C GLY A 211 44.21 30.87 -27.28
N VAL A 212 43.13 30.71 -28.07
CA VAL A 212 42.93 31.45 -29.34
C VAL A 212 41.71 32.36 -29.24
N PHE A 213 40.54 31.79 -28.93
CA PHE A 213 39.32 32.55 -28.67
C PHE A 213 38.37 31.70 -27.83
N THR A 214 37.68 32.32 -26.89
CA THR A 214 36.57 31.68 -26.16
C THR A 214 35.43 32.67 -26.04
N ARG A 215 34.20 32.19 -26.25
CA ARG A 215 32.98 32.96 -26.06
C ARG A 215 32.00 32.15 -25.22
N LYS A 216 31.53 32.73 -24.13
CA LYS A 216 30.43 32.18 -23.33
C LYS A 216 29.11 32.57 -24.01
N ILE A 217 28.27 31.60 -24.33
CA ILE A 217 26.93 31.78 -24.87
C ILE A 217 25.97 31.19 -23.85
N CYS A 218 25.02 31.98 -23.40
CA CYS A 218 24.04 31.57 -22.41
C CYS A 218 22.63 31.60 -23.01
N PHE A 219 21.76 30.71 -22.54
CA PHE A 219 20.37 30.59 -22.94
C PHE A 219 19.52 30.25 -21.72
N ASP A 220 18.27 30.72 -21.73
CA ASP A 220 17.27 30.30 -20.75
C ASP A 220 16.96 28.82 -21.00
N ALA A 221 17.43 27.96 -20.11
CA ALA A 221 17.05 26.56 -20.09
C ALA A 221 15.70 26.44 -19.38
N PRO A 222 14.81 25.56 -19.87
CA PRO A 222 13.64 25.18 -19.10
C PRO A 222 14.08 24.63 -17.74
N PRO A 223 13.28 24.82 -16.68
CA PRO A 223 13.59 24.29 -15.37
C PRO A 223 13.77 22.77 -15.43
N ASP A 224 14.72 22.25 -14.64
CA ASP A 224 14.89 20.81 -14.53
C ASP A 224 13.59 20.21 -13.97
N GLU A 225 12.94 19.35 -14.77
CA GLU A 225 11.74 18.62 -14.35
C GLU A 225 12.17 17.35 -13.62
N ILE A 226 11.95 17.30 -12.31
CA ILE A 226 12.36 16.17 -11.48
C ILE A 226 11.12 15.55 -10.83
N ASP A 227 10.98 14.24 -10.99
CA ASP A 227 9.89 13.48 -10.38
C ASP A 227 10.30 12.99 -8.97
N PHE A 228 9.35 13.10 -8.04
CA PHE A 228 9.47 12.61 -6.66
C PHE A 228 8.18 11.89 -6.25
N LEU A 229 8.21 11.22 -5.10
CA LEU A 229 6.99 10.66 -4.51
C LEU A 229 6.27 11.68 -3.63
N GLY A 230 4.97 11.80 -3.82
CA GLY A 230 4.05 12.51 -2.94
C GLY A 230 3.14 11.53 -2.17
N LEU A 231 2.75 11.91 -0.96
CA LEU A 231 1.85 11.14 -0.11
C LEU A 231 0.67 12.01 0.34
N VAL A 232 -0.55 11.55 0.07
CA VAL A 232 -1.80 12.16 0.57
C VAL A 232 -2.39 11.28 1.66
N THR A 233 -2.72 11.86 2.80
CA THR A 233 -3.53 11.23 3.85
C THR A 233 -5.00 11.51 3.61
N LEU A 234 -5.82 10.48 3.53
CA LEU A 234 -7.21 10.61 3.08
C LEU A 234 -8.17 11.14 4.14
N ALA A 235 -7.83 10.98 5.42
CA ALA A 235 -8.69 11.40 6.52
C ALA A 235 -8.83 12.93 6.62
N ASP A 236 -7.74 13.65 6.35
CA ASP A 236 -7.66 15.11 6.48
C ASP A 236 -7.23 15.83 5.19
N GLY A 237 -6.88 15.07 4.13
CA GLY A 237 -6.39 15.62 2.87
C GLY A 237 -4.98 16.21 2.97
N SER A 238 -4.25 15.94 4.06
CA SER A 238 -2.88 16.43 4.22
C SER A 238 -1.95 15.80 3.19
N PHE A 239 -0.99 16.60 2.72
CA PHE A 239 -0.03 16.23 1.69
C PHE A 239 1.39 16.46 2.17
N ARG A 240 2.32 15.57 1.77
CA ARG A 240 3.76 15.80 1.86
C ARG A 240 4.51 15.13 0.71
N ASP A 241 5.62 15.74 0.30
CA ASP A 241 6.62 15.06 -0.51
C ASP A 241 7.45 14.12 0.36
N LEU A 242 7.82 12.96 -0.20
CA LEU A 242 8.67 11.97 0.45
C LEU A 242 10.13 12.14 -0.01
N PRO A 243 11.11 11.98 0.89
CA PRO A 243 12.51 12.10 0.53
C PRO A 243 12.92 10.90 -0.31
N THR A 244 13.08 11.13 -1.61
CA THR A 244 13.37 10.08 -2.60
C THR A 244 14.51 10.53 -3.51
N TRP A 245 15.15 9.56 -4.17
CA TRP A 245 16.05 9.89 -5.26
C TRP A 245 15.29 10.65 -6.36
N PRO A 246 15.96 11.58 -7.07
CA PRO A 246 15.41 12.21 -8.27
C PRO A 246 14.88 11.18 -9.27
N HIS A 247 13.81 11.51 -9.98
CA HIS A 247 13.14 10.65 -10.96
C HIS A 247 12.46 9.41 -10.33
N ALA A 248 11.98 9.54 -9.09
CA ALA A 248 11.26 8.48 -8.41
C ALA A 248 9.89 8.19 -9.06
N LYS A 249 9.70 6.96 -9.50
CA LYS A 249 8.52 6.49 -10.22
C LYS A 249 7.98 5.16 -9.70
N THR A 250 6.73 4.88 -10.05
CA THR A 250 6.07 3.56 -9.86
C THR A 250 6.21 3.01 -8.43
N PRO A 251 5.73 3.76 -7.41
CA PRO A 251 5.85 3.32 -6.03
C PRO A 251 4.99 2.07 -5.77
N VAL A 252 5.36 1.29 -4.76
CA VAL A 252 4.56 0.20 -4.20
C VAL A 252 4.79 0.11 -2.70
N TRP A 253 3.71 -0.11 -1.95
CA TRP A 253 3.78 -0.26 -0.50
C TRP A 253 4.26 -1.65 -0.11
N ARG A 254 5.07 -1.72 0.95
CA ARG A 254 5.29 -2.96 1.68
C ARG A 254 4.09 -3.25 2.59
N PRO A 255 3.81 -4.53 2.92
CA PRO A 255 2.61 -4.89 3.68
C PRO A 255 2.70 -4.46 5.15
N ASP A 256 3.88 -4.00 5.59
CA ASP A 256 4.10 -3.37 6.89
C ASP A 256 3.42 -1.99 7.02
N ASN A 257 2.87 -1.45 5.92
CA ASN A 257 2.15 -0.18 5.86
C ASN A 257 3.03 1.04 6.21
N ASP A 258 4.35 0.88 6.11
CA ASP A 258 5.33 1.92 6.41
C ASP A 258 6.29 2.13 5.24
N HIS A 259 6.95 1.06 4.75
CA HIS A 259 7.94 1.20 3.70
C HIS A 259 7.31 1.27 2.31
N ILE A 260 7.92 2.05 1.43
CA ILE A 260 7.51 2.24 0.04
C ILE A 260 8.71 2.00 -0.85
N ILE A 261 8.62 1.03 -1.76
CA ILE A 261 9.63 0.75 -2.79
C ILE A 261 9.26 1.55 -4.05
N TYR A 262 10.24 2.09 -4.75
CA TYR A 262 10.05 2.83 -5.99
C TYR A 262 11.24 2.62 -6.94
N ALA A 263 11.04 2.92 -8.22
CA ALA A 263 12.11 2.92 -9.22
C ALA A 263 12.68 4.32 -9.40
N ASP A 264 13.95 4.43 -9.72
CA ASP A 264 14.62 5.69 -10.06
C ASP A 264 15.72 5.45 -11.11
N GLU A 265 16.61 6.43 -11.30
CA GLU A 265 17.71 6.35 -12.26
C GLU A 265 18.87 5.41 -11.86
N LYS A 266 18.88 4.90 -10.63
CA LYS A 266 19.92 4.00 -10.07
C LYS A 266 19.43 2.57 -9.87
N GLY A 267 18.12 2.34 -9.86
CA GLY A 267 17.53 1.02 -9.71
C GLY A 267 16.21 1.10 -8.94
N LEU A 268 16.08 0.24 -7.92
CA LEU A 268 14.95 0.28 -7.00
C LEU A 268 15.43 0.67 -5.61
N HIS A 269 14.81 1.69 -5.04
CA HIS A 269 15.09 2.18 -3.69
C HIS A 269 13.83 2.13 -2.83
N GLN A 270 14.00 2.33 -1.53
CA GLN A 270 12.88 2.47 -0.61
C GLN A 270 12.96 3.76 0.20
N THR A 271 11.79 4.28 0.54
CA THR A 271 11.58 5.32 1.57
C THR A 271 10.55 4.79 2.57
N ASP A 272 10.21 5.58 3.56
CA ASP A 272 9.19 5.26 4.56
C ASP A 272 8.07 6.29 4.56
N ARG A 273 6.94 5.88 5.14
CA ARG A 273 5.76 6.72 5.27
C ARG A 273 6.08 7.98 6.04
N ALA A 274 6.92 7.88 7.07
CA ALA A 274 7.29 9.00 7.93
C ALA A 274 8.25 10.01 7.26
N GLY A 275 8.90 9.65 6.14
CA GLY A 275 9.91 10.48 5.48
C GLY A 275 11.20 10.59 6.29
N THR A 276 11.55 9.56 7.05
CA THR A 276 12.81 9.48 7.80
C THR A 276 13.89 8.73 7.03
N LEU A 277 13.51 7.89 6.06
CA LEU A 277 14.43 7.23 5.13
C LEU A 277 14.69 8.12 3.91
N GLY A 278 15.74 8.93 3.99
CA GLY A 278 16.18 9.82 2.90
C GLY A 278 17.12 9.17 1.89
N PHE A 279 17.60 9.99 0.94
CA PHE A 279 18.60 9.61 -0.05
C PHE A 279 19.93 10.36 0.19
N ASP A 280 21.04 9.77 -0.26
CA ASP A 280 22.36 10.40 -0.26
C ASP A 280 23.00 10.24 -1.65
N PRO A 281 23.18 11.34 -2.42
CA PRO A 281 23.79 11.30 -3.75
C PRO A 281 25.19 10.65 -3.80
N HIS A 282 25.90 10.62 -2.68
CA HIS A 282 27.24 10.05 -2.58
C HIS A 282 27.26 8.58 -2.20
N LEU A 283 26.12 8.02 -1.76
CA LEU A 283 25.97 6.63 -1.29
C LEU A 283 24.74 5.97 -1.93
N PRO A 284 24.79 5.63 -3.24
CA PRO A 284 23.66 5.06 -3.97
C PRO A 284 23.13 3.75 -3.41
N GLU A 285 23.93 3.01 -2.64
CA GLU A 285 23.53 1.78 -1.96
C GLU A 285 22.61 2.00 -0.75
N ILE A 286 22.52 3.22 -0.22
CA ILE A 286 21.63 3.52 0.91
C ILE A 286 20.19 3.34 0.46
N ASN A 287 19.46 2.51 1.22
CA ASN A 287 18.06 2.16 0.95
C ASN A 287 17.82 1.51 -0.42
N ALA A 288 18.87 1.00 -1.08
CA ALA A 288 18.72 0.25 -2.30
C ALA A 288 18.07 -1.12 -2.04
N VAL A 289 17.02 -1.42 -2.80
CA VAL A 289 16.44 -2.76 -2.94
C VAL A 289 17.18 -3.51 -4.04
N THR A 290 17.39 -2.85 -5.19
CA THR A 290 18.28 -3.31 -6.27
C THR A 290 19.02 -2.11 -6.85
N LEU A 291 20.24 -2.33 -7.36
CA LEU A 291 21.01 -1.32 -8.10
C LEU A 291 21.02 -1.62 -9.60
N ASP A 292 20.05 -2.41 -10.08
CA ASP A 292 19.91 -2.72 -11.49
C ASP A 292 18.87 -1.78 -12.11
N THR A 293 19.36 -0.83 -12.91
CA THR A 293 18.53 0.18 -13.60
C THR A 293 17.54 -0.41 -14.60
N SER A 294 17.63 -1.72 -14.88
CA SER A 294 16.69 -2.41 -15.75
C SER A 294 15.39 -2.76 -15.03
N ASP A 295 15.37 -2.77 -13.69
CA ASP A 295 14.16 -3.01 -12.90
C ASP A 295 13.23 -1.79 -12.91
N THR A 296 11.97 -1.99 -13.28
CA THR A 296 10.92 -0.98 -13.32
C THR A 296 9.57 -1.60 -12.91
N ASP A 297 8.56 -0.76 -12.67
CA ASP A 297 7.18 -1.16 -12.36
C ASP A 297 7.08 -2.29 -11.32
N PRO A 298 7.61 -2.07 -10.09
CA PRO A 298 7.60 -3.09 -9.06
C PRO A 298 6.18 -3.37 -8.53
N ASP A 299 5.89 -4.64 -8.27
CA ASP A 299 4.76 -5.06 -7.45
C ASP A 299 5.18 -6.11 -6.42
N LEU A 300 4.52 -6.15 -5.27
CA LEU A 300 4.97 -6.90 -4.12
C LEU A 300 4.00 -8.03 -3.75
N SER A 301 4.54 -9.20 -3.42
CA SER A 301 3.72 -10.30 -2.93
C SER A 301 3.00 -9.90 -1.64
N PRO A 302 1.79 -10.43 -1.37
CA PRO A 302 1.02 -10.05 -0.17
C PRO A 302 1.74 -10.32 1.16
N ASP A 303 2.67 -11.27 1.20
CA ASP A 303 3.51 -11.58 2.36
C ASP A 303 4.77 -10.70 2.47
N GLY A 304 5.04 -9.86 1.47
CA GLY A 304 6.16 -8.92 1.43
C GLY A 304 7.52 -9.57 1.15
N ARG A 305 7.55 -10.86 0.78
CA ARG A 305 8.80 -11.59 0.54
C ARG A 305 9.35 -11.39 -0.87
N TYR A 306 8.48 -11.34 -1.87
CA TYR A 306 8.87 -11.35 -3.27
C TYR A 306 8.43 -10.07 -3.95
N LEU A 307 9.38 -9.44 -4.63
CA LEU A 307 9.12 -8.37 -5.58
C LEU A 307 9.02 -8.97 -6.98
N VAL A 308 8.07 -8.53 -7.79
CA VAL A 308 8.10 -8.72 -9.25
C VAL A 308 8.37 -7.38 -9.91
N THR A 309 9.16 -7.41 -10.98
CA THR A 309 9.57 -6.21 -11.71
C THR A 309 9.37 -6.44 -13.20
N THR A 310 9.02 -5.38 -13.92
CA THR A 310 9.25 -5.30 -15.36
C THR A 310 10.73 -5.02 -15.58
N TYR A 311 11.43 -5.91 -16.26
CA TYR A 311 12.87 -5.89 -16.47
C TYR A 311 13.19 -5.56 -17.92
N HIS A 312 13.86 -4.44 -18.17
CA HIS A 312 14.29 -4.05 -19.51
C HIS A 312 15.48 -4.89 -19.97
N GLN A 313 15.26 -5.79 -20.92
CA GLN A 313 16.28 -6.67 -21.49
C GLN A 313 16.54 -6.30 -22.96
N HIS A 314 17.63 -5.56 -23.20
CA HIS A 314 18.05 -5.10 -24.52
C HIS A 314 16.98 -4.23 -25.21
N ASP A 315 16.07 -4.85 -25.98
CA ASP A 315 15.05 -4.25 -26.81
C ASP A 315 13.62 -4.67 -26.43
N HIS A 316 13.46 -5.46 -25.35
CA HIS A 316 12.18 -5.93 -24.86
C HIS A 316 12.12 -5.93 -23.34
N TRP A 317 10.93 -6.23 -22.81
CA TRP A 317 10.70 -6.34 -21.37
C TRP A 317 10.30 -7.75 -20.95
N GLU A 318 10.81 -8.16 -19.81
CA GLU A 318 10.54 -9.45 -19.17
C GLU A 318 10.03 -9.24 -17.74
N ILE A 319 9.39 -10.24 -17.16
CA ILE A 319 9.02 -10.23 -15.75
C ILE A 319 10.09 -10.98 -14.96
N HIS A 320 10.72 -10.28 -14.03
CA HIS A 320 11.65 -10.85 -13.07
C HIS A 320 11.03 -10.86 -11.68
N ARG A 321 11.52 -11.76 -10.83
CA ARG A 321 11.19 -11.82 -9.41
C ARG A 321 12.46 -11.70 -8.58
N VAL A 322 12.42 -10.90 -7.52
CA VAL A 322 13.49 -10.74 -6.55
C VAL A 322 12.98 -11.23 -5.18
N ASP A 323 13.69 -12.16 -4.55
CA ASP A 323 13.48 -12.51 -3.14
C ASP A 323 14.14 -11.43 -2.27
N LEU A 324 13.33 -10.66 -1.55
CA LEU A 324 13.81 -9.54 -0.74
C LEU A 324 14.57 -9.98 0.51
N GLN A 325 14.48 -11.26 0.89
CA GLN A 325 15.23 -11.81 2.02
C GLN A 325 16.64 -12.25 1.59
N THR A 326 16.78 -12.83 0.41
CA THR A 326 18.06 -13.41 -0.06
C THR A 326 18.77 -12.57 -1.11
N GLY A 327 18.07 -11.62 -1.74
CA GLY A 327 18.51 -10.92 -2.94
C GLY A 327 18.50 -11.77 -4.21
N GLU A 328 18.00 -13.02 -4.15
CA GLU A 328 17.98 -13.91 -5.30
C GLU A 328 17.03 -13.40 -6.37
N ARG A 329 17.53 -13.25 -7.59
CA ARG A 329 16.73 -12.90 -8.77
C ARG A 329 16.43 -14.14 -9.61
N ARG A 330 15.18 -14.26 -10.04
CA ARG A 330 14.70 -15.26 -10.98
C ARG A 330 13.97 -14.60 -12.14
N ARG A 331 14.37 -14.91 -13.36
CA ARG A 331 13.61 -14.57 -14.58
C ARG A 331 12.36 -15.45 -14.66
N LEU A 332 11.17 -14.86 -14.76
CA LEU A 332 9.90 -15.59 -14.82
C LEU A 332 9.40 -15.78 -16.26
N THR A 333 9.60 -14.78 -17.13
CA THR A 333 9.25 -14.87 -18.56
C THR A 333 10.49 -14.87 -19.43
N GLN A 334 10.43 -15.57 -20.57
CA GLN A 334 11.52 -15.61 -21.53
C GLN A 334 10.98 -15.64 -22.97
N SER A 335 11.23 -14.57 -23.70
CA SER A 335 10.83 -14.38 -25.08
C SER A 335 11.94 -14.82 -26.05
N GLY A 336 11.54 -15.31 -27.23
CA GLY A 336 12.46 -15.80 -28.24
C GLY A 336 13.31 -14.70 -28.87
N LEU A 337 14.52 -15.05 -29.32
CA LEU A 337 15.52 -14.11 -29.86
C LEU A 337 15.37 -13.81 -31.37
N LEU A 338 14.39 -14.40 -32.06
CA LEU A 338 14.27 -14.28 -33.52
C LEU A 338 13.04 -13.44 -33.91
N GLU A 339 13.28 -12.50 -34.84
CA GLU A 339 12.35 -11.61 -35.54
C GLU A 339 11.73 -10.46 -34.73
N ARG A 340 11.22 -10.70 -33.51
CA ARG A 340 10.80 -9.65 -32.56
C ARG A 340 10.53 -10.27 -31.19
N PRO A 341 11.37 -10.04 -30.16
CA PRO A 341 11.08 -10.53 -28.83
C PRO A 341 9.79 -9.90 -28.31
N ALA A 342 8.95 -10.73 -27.68
CA ALA A 342 7.73 -10.26 -27.05
C ALA A 342 8.05 -9.44 -25.78
N ASN A 343 7.16 -8.51 -25.49
CA ASN A 343 7.21 -7.69 -24.29
C ASN A 343 6.29 -8.28 -23.23
N ASN A 344 6.75 -8.21 -21.98
CA ASN A 344 6.03 -8.64 -20.80
C ASN A 344 6.16 -7.52 -19.75
N VAL A 345 5.04 -6.90 -19.39
CA VAL A 345 5.01 -5.64 -18.62
C VAL A 345 3.87 -5.62 -17.61
N SER A 346 3.88 -4.63 -16.72
CA SER A 346 2.83 -4.37 -15.73
C SER A 346 2.41 -5.61 -14.93
N PRO A 347 3.34 -6.33 -14.27
CA PRO A 347 2.99 -7.47 -13.45
C PRO A 347 2.21 -7.05 -12.20
N THR A 348 1.25 -7.87 -11.78
CA THR A 348 0.54 -7.70 -10.51
C THR A 348 0.32 -9.05 -9.81
N TRP A 349 0.51 -9.08 -8.50
CA TRP A 349 0.28 -10.27 -7.70
C TRP A 349 -1.21 -10.53 -7.46
N SER A 350 -1.57 -11.82 -7.51
CA SER A 350 -2.83 -12.27 -6.92
C SER A 350 -2.90 -11.91 -5.43
N PRO A 351 -4.08 -11.55 -4.88
CA PRO A 351 -4.26 -11.27 -3.45
C PRO A 351 -3.90 -12.44 -2.52
N ASN A 352 -3.83 -13.65 -3.07
CA ASN A 352 -3.43 -14.86 -2.34
C ASN A 352 -1.94 -15.23 -2.50
N GLY A 353 -1.18 -14.47 -3.31
CA GLY A 353 0.26 -14.66 -3.54
C GLY A 353 0.64 -15.89 -4.37
N LYS A 354 -0.31 -16.61 -4.98
CA LYS A 354 -0.01 -17.85 -5.73
C LYS A 354 0.24 -17.64 -7.21
N GLN A 355 -0.28 -16.55 -7.75
CA GLN A 355 -0.24 -16.25 -9.17
C GLN A 355 0.17 -14.81 -9.42
N ILE A 356 0.66 -14.56 -10.62
CA ILE A 356 1.03 -13.24 -11.14
C ILE A 356 0.29 -13.06 -12.47
N LEU A 357 -0.45 -11.96 -12.59
CA LEU A 357 -1.03 -11.50 -13.84
C LEU A 357 -0.07 -10.49 -14.47
N PHE A 358 0.07 -10.49 -15.79
CA PHE A 358 0.89 -9.52 -16.52
C PHE A 358 0.31 -9.27 -17.92
N VAL A 359 0.81 -8.24 -18.59
CA VAL A 359 0.41 -7.88 -19.96
C VAL A 359 1.51 -8.28 -20.94
N SER A 360 1.15 -8.92 -22.05
CA SER A 360 2.12 -9.32 -23.07
C SER A 360 1.58 -9.19 -24.49
N ASP A 361 2.45 -8.89 -25.45
CA ASP A 361 2.15 -8.81 -26.88
C ASP A 361 2.63 -10.06 -27.67
N ARG A 362 2.95 -11.15 -26.96
CA ARG A 362 3.54 -12.37 -27.53
C ARG A 362 2.68 -13.06 -28.60
N ASP A 363 1.36 -12.85 -28.60
CA ASP A 363 0.43 -13.38 -29.61
C ASP A 363 0.09 -12.35 -30.70
N GLY A 364 0.90 -11.30 -30.86
CA GLY A 364 0.76 -10.26 -31.88
C GLY A 364 -0.12 -9.07 -31.50
N ALA A 365 -0.79 -9.12 -30.35
CA ALA A 365 -1.53 -8.03 -29.74
C ALA A 365 -1.41 -8.09 -28.22
N TRP A 366 -1.53 -6.94 -27.55
CA TRP A 366 -1.50 -6.86 -26.09
C TRP A 366 -2.68 -7.64 -25.48
N GLY A 367 -2.36 -8.56 -24.57
CA GLY A 367 -3.32 -9.36 -23.84
C GLY A 367 -2.88 -9.66 -22.41
N PHE A 368 -3.81 -10.15 -21.60
CA PHE A 368 -3.54 -10.57 -20.23
C PHE A 368 -3.02 -12.01 -20.20
N TYR A 369 -1.98 -12.24 -19.42
CA TYR A 369 -1.42 -13.57 -19.17
C TYR A 369 -1.33 -13.81 -17.68
N LEU A 370 -1.54 -15.07 -17.30
CA LEU A 370 -1.46 -15.52 -15.93
C LEU A 370 -0.36 -16.57 -15.82
N MET A 371 0.37 -16.55 -14.71
CA MET A 371 1.35 -17.57 -14.36
C MET A 371 1.32 -17.86 -12.87
N ASN A 372 1.90 -18.99 -12.48
CA ASN A 372 2.19 -19.28 -11.09
C ASN A 372 3.28 -18.33 -10.57
N ALA A 373 3.34 -18.15 -9.25
CA ALA A 373 4.34 -17.30 -8.57
C ALA A 373 5.82 -17.65 -8.90
N ASP A 374 6.08 -18.87 -9.39
CA ASP A 374 7.40 -19.35 -9.80
C ASP A 374 7.68 -19.20 -11.31
N GLY A 375 6.76 -18.60 -12.06
CA GLY A 375 6.85 -18.37 -13.51
C GLY A 375 6.33 -19.53 -14.36
N SER A 376 5.93 -20.66 -13.75
CA SER A 376 5.37 -21.79 -14.48
C SER A 376 3.91 -21.54 -14.91
N ASN A 377 3.40 -22.37 -15.82
CA ASN A 377 2.02 -22.33 -16.29
C ASN A 377 1.60 -20.96 -16.87
N GLN A 378 2.43 -20.36 -17.71
CA GLN A 378 2.07 -19.14 -18.44
C GLN A 378 1.01 -19.44 -19.50
N HIS A 379 -0.12 -18.76 -19.44
CA HIS A 379 -1.20 -18.90 -20.43
C HIS A 379 -2.01 -17.61 -20.56
N PRO A 380 -2.55 -17.31 -21.76
CA PRO A 380 -3.42 -16.16 -21.95
C PRO A 380 -4.73 -16.36 -21.19
N VAL A 381 -5.25 -15.27 -20.61
CA VAL A 381 -6.52 -15.21 -19.91
C VAL A 381 -7.35 -14.04 -20.45
N LEU A 382 -8.66 -14.04 -20.19
CA LEU A 382 -9.55 -12.94 -20.55
C LEU A 382 -9.56 -12.60 -22.06
N GLN A 383 -9.34 -13.58 -22.95
CA GLN A 383 -9.34 -13.33 -24.40
C GLN A 383 -10.68 -12.78 -24.89
N ASN A 384 -11.78 -13.20 -24.26
CA ASN A 384 -13.11 -12.67 -24.54
C ASN A 384 -13.25 -11.19 -24.15
N VAL A 385 -12.48 -10.70 -23.16
CA VAL A 385 -12.44 -9.29 -22.76
C VAL A 385 -11.58 -8.51 -23.75
N THR A 386 -10.36 -8.95 -24.02
CA THR A 386 -9.43 -8.24 -24.91
C THR A 386 -9.90 -8.20 -26.37
N ALA A 387 -10.70 -9.18 -26.80
CA ALA A 387 -11.38 -9.13 -28.10
C ALA A 387 -12.44 -8.02 -28.20
N ARG A 388 -13.06 -7.64 -27.07
CA ARG A 388 -14.06 -6.55 -26.99
C ARG A 388 -13.42 -5.20 -26.67
N VAL A 389 -12.34 -5.22 -25.88
CA VAL A 389 -11.60 -4.06 -25.39
C VAL A 389 -10.11 -4.29 -25.66
N PRO A 390 -9.63 -4.01 -26.89
CA PRO A 390 -8.22 -4.21 -27.23
C PRO A 390 -7.33 -3.29 -26.41
N LEU A 391 -6.32 -3.86 -25.75
CA LEU A 391 -5.35 -3.13 -24.95
C LEU A 391 -4.33 -2.42 -25.86
N ARG A 392 -3.85 -1.26 -25.39
CA ARG A 392 -2.72 -0.52 -25.95
C ARG A 392 -1.81 -0.10 -24.82
N TYR A 393 -0.54 -0.39 -24.97
CA TYR A 393 0.49 0.01 -24.02
C TYR A 393 1.56 0.81 -24.77
N ASP A 394 1.89 1.97 -24.21
CA ASP A 394 2.73 2.98 -24.87
C ASP A 394 4.14 3.05 -24.24
N PHE A 395 4.58 2.00 -23.54
CA PHE A 395 5.93 1.86 -22.96
C PHE A 395 6.32 2.98 -21.97
N ALA A 396 5.32 3.53 -21.27
CA ALA A 396 5.49 4.66 -20.36
C ALA A 396 5.52 4.27 -18.88
N ALA A 397 5.93 3.03 -18.55
CA ALA A 397 5.99 2.53 -17.16
C ALA A 397 4.65 2.67 -16.41
N GLU A 398 3.55 2.38 -17.11
CA GLU A 398 2.19 2.52 -16.60
C GLU A 398 1.73 1.25 -15.89
N GLN A 399 1.01 1.43 -14.77
CA GLN A 399 0.30 0.34 -14.11
C GLN A 399 -0.99 0.06 -14.89
N VAL A 400 -0.90 -0.85 -15.86
CA VAL A 400 -2.01 -1.16 -16.76
C VAL A 400 -3.15 -1.88 -16.02
N VAL A 401 -2.81 -2.72 -15.04
CA VAL A 401 -3.74 -3.59 -14.34
C VAL A 401 -3.38 -3.77 -12.87
N ASP A 402 -4.40 -3.90 -12.04
CA ASP A 402 -4.28 -4.25 -10.62
C ASP A 402 -5.34 -5.28 -10.22
N TRP A 403 -5.04 -6.12 -9.23
CA TRP A 403 -5.83 -7.28 -8.84
C TRP A 403 -6.24 -7.21 -7.36
N THR A 404 -7.55 -7.28 -7.09
CA THR A 404 -8.13 -7.39 -5.75
C THR A 404 -9.09 -8.57 -5.61
N ARG A 405 -9.59 -8.80 -4.39
CA ARG A 405 -10.63 -9.78 -4.10
C ARG A 405 -11.85 -9.11 -3.48
#